data_AF-A0A7R8VKU5-F1
#
_entry.id   AF-A0A7R8VKU5-F1
#
_cell.length_a   1.000
_cell.length_b   1.000
_cell.length_c   1.000
_cell.angle_alpha   90.00
_cell.angle_beta   90.00
_cell.angle_gamma   90.00
#
_symmetry.space_group_name_H-M   'P 1'
#
loop_
_entity.id
_entity.type
_entity.pdbx_description
1 polymer ?
#
loop_
_entity_poly.entity_id
_entity_poly.type
_entity_poly.pdbx_seq_one_letter_code
_entity_poly.pdbx_strand_id
1 'polypeptide(L)'
;MYECDTPRLIPLDLGPEVRQKVTQFRNAFELIPAGAITMGSFLHPEFIQSPRLPFIQPVRRLLLAAEKSNSRNLRELAENNPEAREILLRKAENQDTKHAALENKEEFKKVLHQVDVVLDNVEKELSLQSEDKANHWLCCERFTVADVSLTILLDRLARLGLATYFWGADKKPYLKQYYHRVQLRDSYKKTVPSTLLNLKMLFMMKTPLYIGIGVVTIAFVVVGGVFLFKKSK
;
A
#
# COMPACT_ATOMS: atom_id res chain seq x y z
N MET A 1 26.61 17.97 -21.16
CA MET A 1 26.07 17.60 -19.84
C MET A 1 24.57 17.85 -19.95
N TYR A 2 23.74 16.82 -19.98
CA TYR A 2 22.28 17.03 -20.07
C TYR A 2 21.82 17.61 -18.74
N GLU A 3 21.51 18.90 -18.71
CA GLU A 3 20.71 19.46 -17.62
C GLU A 3 19.37 18.72 -17.66
N CYS A 4 19.16 17.87 -16.65
CA CYS A 4 17.89 17.21 -16.48
C CYS A 4 16.90 18.31 -16.08
N ASP A 5 16.12 18.79 -17.05
CA ASP A 5 15.09 19.83 -16.93
C ASP A 5 13.87 19.38 -16.09
N THR A 6 14.09 18.42 -15.18
CA THR A 6 13.05 17.93 -14.28
C THR A 6 13.16 18.70 -12.96
N PRO A 7 12.11 19.43 -12.56
CA PRO A 7 12.11 20.17 -11.30
C PRO A 7 12.43 19.26 -10.10
N ARG A 8 13.31 19.71 -9.21
CA ARG A 8 13.63 18.97 -7.98
C ARG A 8 12.41 18.93 -7.06
N LEU A 9 12.13 17.76 -6.49
CA LEU A 9 11.04 17.57 -5.51
C LEU A 9 11.34 18.21 -4.15
N ILE A 10 12.60 18.53 -3.87
CA ILE A 10 12.99 19.47 -2.82
C ILE A 10 13.39 20.78 -3.52
N PRO A 11 12.62 21.86 -3.33
CA PRO A 11 12.85 23.11 -4.05
C PRO A 11 14.04 23.86 -3.44
N LEU A 12 15.24 23.63 -3.98
CA LEU A 12 16.50 24.24 -3.48
C LEU A 12 16.55 25.75 -3.72
N ASP A 13 15.86 26.21 -4.75
CA ASP A 13 15.71 27.60 -5.16
C ASP A 13 14.68 28.38 -4.33
N LEU A 14 13.86 27.71 -3.51
CA LEU A 14 13.01 28.37 -2.52
C LEU A 14 13.74 28.60 -1.19
N GLY A 15 13.25 29.58 -0.44
CA GLY A 15 13.80 29.95 0.86
C GLY A 15 13.86 28.79 1.87
N PRO A 16 14.74 28.89 2.88
CA PRO A 16 14.98 27.82 3.86
C PRO A 16 13.70 27.37 4.58
N GLU A 17 12.76 28.28 4.83
CA GLU A 17 11.47 27.99 5.47
C GLU A 17 10.64 26.95 4.70
N VAL A 18 10.55 27.08 3.37
CA VAL A 18 9.81 26.13 2.53
C VAL A 18 10.50 24.77 2.56
N ARG A 19 11.82 24.74 2.45
CA ARG A 19 12.59 23.48 2.49
C ARG A 19 12.45 22.76 3.83
N GLN A 20 12.47 23.52 4.92
CA GLN A 20 12.25 22.99 6.26
C GLN A 20 10.84 22.41 6.39
N LYS A 21 9.81 23.13 5.94
CA LYS A 21 8.42 22.66 5.97
C LYS A 21 8.21 21.38 5.15
N VAL A 22 8.74 21.33 3.93
CA VAL A 22 8.71 20.12 3.07
C VAL A 22 9.37 18.93 3.78
N THR A 23 10.52 19.16 4.41
CA THR A 23 11.26 18.10 5.12
C THR A 23 10.50 17.62 6.36
N GLN A 24 9.91 18.53 7.12
CA GLN A 24 9.10 18.20 8.31
C GLN A 24 7.92 17.31 7.95
N PHE A 25 7.12 17.68 6.94
CA PHE A 25 5.99 16.86 6.51
C PHE A 25 6.44 15.51 5.94
N ARG A 26 7.48 15.48 5.10
CA ARG A 26 8.05 14.22 4.59
C ARG A 26 8.40 13.27 5.73
N ASN A 27 9.12 13.76 6.74
CA ASN A 27 9.56 12.94 7.87
C ASN A 27 8.37 12.45 8.70
N ALA A 28 7.35 13.29 8.90
CA ALA A 28 6.13 12.89 9.60
C ALA A 28 5.41 11.74 8.88
N PHE A 29 5.34 11.77 7.55
CA PHE A 29 4.74 10.69 6.77
C PHE A 29 5.57 9.40 6.77
N GLU A 30 6.90 9.49 6.80
CA GLU A 30 7.79 8.32 6.83
C GLU A 30 7.70 7.53 8.14
N LEU A 31 7.32 8.19 9.24
CA LEU A 31 7.13 7.54 10.54
C LEU A 31 5.81 6.74 10.63
N ILE A 32 4.91 6.88 9.68
CA ILE A 32 3.62 6.18 9.69
C ILE A 32 3.82 4.69 9.34
N PRO A 33 3.43 3.74 10.24
CA PRO A 33 3.69 2.32 10.04
C PRO A 33 2.71 1.70 9.04
N ALA A 34 2.99 1.86 7.75
CA ALA A 34 2.14 1.40 6.64
C ALA A 34 1.70 -0.08 6.72
N GLY A 35 2.61 -0.96 7.15
CA GLY A 35 2.32 -2.39 7.34
C GLY A 35 1.30 -2.63 8.45
N ALA A 36 1.46 -1.94 9.58
CA ALA A 36 0.53 -2.01 10.71
C ALA A 36 -0.86 -1.52 10.34
N ILE A 37 -0.95 -0.42 9.58
CA ILE A 37 -2.23 0.10 9.07
C ILE A 37 -2.90 -0.93 8.16
N THR A 38 -2.14 -1.52 7.23
CA THR A 38 -2.66 -2.48 6.26
C THR A 38 -3.18 -3.73 6.97
N MET A 39 -2.37 -4.39 7.78
CA MET A 39 -2.76 -5.64 8.44
C MET A 39 -3.81 -5.41 9.53
N GLY A 40 -3.69 -4.34 10.31
CA GLY A 40 -4.69 -3.97 11.30
C GLY A 40 -6.06 -3.68 10.66
N SER A 41 -6.10 -3.07 9.48
CA SER A 41 -7.37 -2.87 8.73
C SER A 41 -8.03 -4.17 8.27
N PHE A 42 -7.27 -5.26 8.17
CA PHE A 42 -7.82 -6.57 7.81
C PHE A 42 -8.33 -7.31 9.04
N LEU A 43 -7.68 -7.12 10.19
CA LEU A 43 -8.05 -7.74 11.48
C LEU A 43 -9.24 -7.04 12.14
N HIS A 44 -9.38 -5.72 11.95
CA HIS A 44 -10.42 -4.89 12.57
C HIS A 44 -11.35 -4.26 11.52
N PRO A 45 -12.21 -5.06 10.85
CA PRO A 45 -13.06 -4.59 9.76
C PRO A 45 -14.11 -3.55 10.19
N GLU A 46 -14.42 -3.42 11.48
CA GLU A 46 -15.37 -2.44 12.00
C GLU A 46 -14.94 -0.97 11.77
N PHE A 47 -13.65 -0.71 11.53
CA PHE A 47 -13.14 0.62 11.19
C PHE A 47 -13.19 0.90 9.69
N ILE A 48 -13.58 -0.07 8.88
CA ILE A 48 -13.39 -0.06 7.43
C ILE A 48 -14.71 0.10 6.69
N GLN A 49 -14.73 1.05 5.75
CA GLN A 49 -15.86 1.26 4.86
C GLN A 49 -15.43 1.22 3.40
N SER A 50 -16.14 0.41 2.60
CA SER A 50 -16.00 0.37 1.14
C SER A 50 -14.55 0.21 0.64
N PRO A 51 -13.83 -0.85 1.06
CA PRO A 51 -12.46 -1.07 0.60
C PRO A 51 -12.40 -1.28 -0.91
N ARG A 52 -11.35 -0.76 -1.53
CA ARG A 52 -11.16 -0.76 -2.99
C ARG A 52 -10.05 -1.72 -3.39
N LEU A 53 -9.97 -2.02 -4.69
CA LEU A 53 -8.87 -2.82 -5.22
C LEU A 53 -7.49 -2.23 -4.89
N PRO A 54 -6.50 -3.07 -4.55
CA PRO A 54 -6.57 -4.54 -4.54
C PRO A 54 -7.14 -5.13 -3.24
N PHE A 55 -7.41 -4.33 -2.20
CA PHE A 55 -7.77 -4.79 -0.84
C PHE A 55 -9.25 -5.20 -0.67
N ILE A 56 -9.83 -5.85 -1.68
CA ILE A 56 -11.14 -6.49 -1.55
C ILE A 56 -11.03 -7.76 -0.70
N GLN A 57 -12.16 -8.25 -0.18
CA GLN A 57 -12.20 -9.35 0.80
C GLN A 57 -11.39 -10.61 0.42
N PRO A 58 -11.41 -11.12 -0.82
CA PRO A 58 -10.58 -12.27 -1.20
C PRO A 58 -9.07 -12.04 -1.00
N VAL A 59 -8.57 -10.85 -1.38
CA VAL A 59 -7.15 -10.51 -1.22
C VAL A 59 -6.80 -10.33 0.24
N ARG A 60 -7.67 -9.68 1.03
CA ARG A 60 -7.45 -9.51 2.47
C ARG A 60 -7.25 -10.87 3.16
N ARG A 61 -8.11 -11.85 2.86
CA ARG A 61 -7.99 -13.20 3.43
C ARG A 61 -6.69 -13.89 3.03
N LEU A 62 -6.28 -13.75 1.77
CA LEU A 62 -5.01 -14.31 1.30
C LEU A 62 -3.82 -13.68 2.02
N LEU A 63 -3.78 -12.35 2.12
CA LEU A 63 -2.71 -11.62 2.80
C LEU A 63 -2.67 -11.95 4.30
N LEU A 64 -3.82 -12.08 4.96
CA LEU A 64 -3.90 -12.53 6.35
C LEU A 64 -3.38 -13.96 6.53
N ALA A 65 -3.70 -14.88 5.63
CA ALA A 65 -3.19 -16.25 5.69
C ALA A 65 -1.68 -16.32 5.48
N ALA A 66 -1.16 -15.53 4.54
CA ALA A 66 0.28 -15.38 4.31
C ALA A 66 0.98 -14.79 5.55
N GLU A 67 0.40 -13.76 6.18
CA GLU A 67 0.94 -13.18 7.40
C GLU A 67 1.04 -14.20 8.54
N LYS A 68 -0.04 -14.97 8.78
CA LYS A 68 -0.07 -16.00 9.83
C LYS A 68 0.97 -17.11 9.65
N SER A 69 1.35 -17.42 8.40
CA SER A 69 2.36 -18.44 8.10
C SER A 69 3.78 -17.89 8.04
N ASN A 70 3.96 -16.57 7.90
CA ASN A 70 5.25 -15.92 7.66
C ASN A 70 6.29 -16.26 8.74
N SER A 71 5.90 -16.17 10.01
CA SER A 71 6.78 -16.44 11.15
C SER A 71 7.22 -17.91 11.23
N ARG A 72 6.33 -18.85 10.86
CA ARG A 72 6.68 -20.28 10.75
C ARG A 72 7.66 -20.52 9.62
N ASN A 73 7.39 -19.96 8.44
CA ASN A 73 8.25 -20.10 7.26
C ASN A 73 9.65 -19.53 7.54
N LEU A 74 9.76 -18.43 8.29
CA LEU A 74 11.05 -17.87 8.70
C LEU A 74 11.84 -18.82 9.61
N ARG A 75 11.18 -19.56 10.52
CA ARG A 75 11.83 -20.56 11.36
C ARG A 75 12.31 -21.77 10.55
N GLU A 76 11.49 -22.26 9.63
CA GLU A 76 11.86 -23.33 8.70
C GLU A 76 13.05 -22.93 7.80
N LEU A 77 13.07 -21.68 7.31
CA LEU A 77 14.24 -21.15 6.61
C LEU A 77 15.48 -21.09 7.50
N ALA A 78 15.32 -20.78 8.80
CA ALA A 78 16.44 -20.75 9.75
C ALA A 78 17.05 -22.14 10.00
N GLU A 79 16.25 -23.20 9.91
CA GLU A 79 16.74 -24.59 10.00
C GLU A 79 17.58 -24.97 8.77
N ASN A 80 17.16 -24.51 7.59
CA ASN A 80 17.80 -24.85 6.32
C ASN A 80 18.97 -23.92 5.91
N ASN A 81 19.18 -22.79 6.62
CA ASN A 81 20.22 -21.81 6.30
C ASN A 81 20.99 -21.39 7.58
N PRO A 82 21.95 -22.22 8.06
CA PRO A 82 22.65 -22.00 9.33
C PRO A 82 23.35 -20.64 9.44
N GLU A 83 23.91 -20.12 8.33
CA GLU A 83 24.60 -18.83 8.29
C GLU A 83 23.68 -17.63 8.50
N ALA A 84 22.39 -17.76 8.17
CA ALA A 84 21.38 -16.72 8.34
C ALA A 84 20.45 -16.98 9.54
N ARG A 85 20.66 -18.08 10.28
CA ARG A 85 19.74 -18.59 11.29
C ARG A 85 19.34 -17.55 12.32
N GLU A 86 20.30 -16.86 12.92
CA GLU A 86 20.03 -15.85 13.95
C GLU A 86 19.14 -14.70 13.43
N ILE A 87 19.46 -14.18 12.24
CA ILE A 87 18.71 -13.08 11.62
C ILE A 87 17.29 -13.52 11.26
N LEU A 88 17.12 -14.75 10.76
CA LEU A 88 15.82 -15.32 10.40
C LEU A 88 14.95 -15.57 11.63
N LEU A 89 15.51 -16.12 12.72
CA LEU A 89 14.80 -16.31 13.99
C LEU A 89 14.36 -14.98 14.60
N ARG A 90 15.26 -13.99 14.64
CA ARG A 90 14.92 -12.63 15.10
C ARG A 90 13.83 -12.00 14.25
N LYS A 91 13.85 -12.22 12.92
CA LYS A 91 12.79 -11.75 12.03
C LYS A 91 11.46 -12.44 12.32
N ALA A 92 11.46 -13.74 12.63
CA ALA A 92 10.26 -14.48 13.03
C ALA A 92 9.66 -13.93 14.34
N GLU A 93 10.48 -13.75 15.37
CA GLU A 93 10.06 -13.16 16.65
C GLU A 93 9.47 -11.75 16.49
N ASN A 94 10.10 -10.93 15.65
CA ASN A 94 9.60 -9.61 15.30
C ASN A 94 8.24 -9.69 14.59
N GLN A 95 8.00 -10.70 13.75
CA GLN A 95 6.69 -10.89 13.12
C GLN A 95 5.63 -11.32 14.13
N ASP A 96 5.95 -12.26 15.02
CA ASP A 96 5.02 -12.70 16.07
C ASP A 96 4.60 -11.55 16.97
N THR A 97 5.56 -10.74 17.41
CA THR A 97 5.31 -9.59 18.29
C THR A 97 4.45 -8.54 17.60
N LYS A 98 4.74 -8.22 16.34
CA LYS A 98 3.94 -7.27 15.55
C LYS A 98 2.52 -7.80 15.31
N HIS A 99 2.38 -9.08 14.97
CA HIS A 99 1.08 -9.69 14.74
C HIS A 99 0.22 -9.67 16.00
N ALA A 100 0.78 -10.12 17.13
CA ALA A 100 0.08 -10.14 18.42
C ALA A 100 -0.36 -8.72 18.85
N ALA A 101 0.49 -7.72 18.66
CA ALA A 101 0.11 -6.33 18.93
C ALA A 101 -1.06 -5.87 18.05
N LEU A 102 -1.08 -6.25 16.77
CA LEU A 102 -2.14 -5.85 15.84
C LEU A 102 -3.46 -6.61 16.02
N GLU A 103 -3.46 -7.79 16.63
CA GLU A 103 -4.70 -8.47 17.03
C GLU A 103 -5.45 -7.71 18.14
N ASN A 104 -4.73 -6.90 18.95
CA ASN A 104 -5.35 -6.04 19.94
C ASN A 104 -5.95 -4.77 19.30
N LYS A 105 -7.26 -4.62 19.41
CA LYS A 105 -8.01 -3.48 18.89
C LYS A 105 -7.53 -2.13 19.43
N GLU A 106 -7.19 -2.05 20.71
CA GLU A 106 -6.75 -0.80 21.32
C GLU A 106 -5.35 -0.39 20.85
N GLU A 107 -4.47 -1.36 20.60
CA GLU A 107 -3.17 -1.08 19.95
C GLU A 107 -3.35 -0.61 18.51
N PHE A 108 -4.29 -1.21 17.76
CA PHE A 108 -4.59 -0.73 16.41
C PHE A 108 -5.18 0.69 16.41
N LYS A 109 -6.05 1.04 17.38
CA LYS A 109 -6.53 2.42 17.55
C LYS A 109 -5.40 3.41 17.81
N LYS A 110 -4.34 3.04 18.55
CA LYS A 110 -3.17 3.91 18.74
C LYS A 110 -2.47 4.18 17.40
N VAL A 111 -2.34 3.17 16.54
CA VAL A 111 -1.82 3.34 15.18
C VAL A 111 -2.70 4.30 14.37
N LEU A 112 -4.02 4.13 14.41
CA LEU A 112 -4.95 5.05 13.73
C LEU A 112 -4.84 6.48 14.30
N HIS A 113 -4.70 6.64 15.61
CA HIS A 113 -4.53 7.95 16.25
C HIS A 113 -3.24 8.65 15.80
N GLN A 114 -2.12 7.93 15.66
CA GLN A 114 -0.87 8.50 15.13
C GLN A 114 -1.06 9.05 13.71
N VAL A 115 -1.80 8.33 12.86
CA VAL A 115 -2.15 8.80 11.52
C VAL A 115 -3.03 10.05 11.61
N ASP A 116 -4.03 10.05 12.49
CA ASP A 116 -4.96 11.17 12.64
C ASP A 116 -4.25 12.46 13.04
N VAL A 117 -3.31 12.39 14.01
CA VAL A 117 -2.48 13.53 14.43
C VAL A 117 -1.66 14.11 13.28
N VAL A 118 -1.08 13.24 12.44
CA VAL A 118 -0.33 13.70 11.26
C VAL A 118 -1.28 14.35 10.24
N LEU A 119 -2.46 13.78 10.02
CA LEU A 119 -3.46 14.35 9.12
C LEU A 119 -4.10 15.64 9.66
N ASP A 120 -4.19 15.83 10.97
CA ASP A 120 -4.61 17.09 11.60
C ASP A 120 -3.62 18.21 11.30
N ASN A 121 -2.31 17.91 11.35
CA ASN A 121 -1.29 18.89 10.98
C ASN A 121 -1.36 19.27 9.49
N VAL A 122 -1.68 18.30 8.62
CA VAL A 122 -1.90 18.55 7.18
C VAL A 122 -3.15 19.40 6.98
N GLU A 123 -4.27 19.04 7.62
CA GLU A 123 -5.52 19.80 7.55
C GLU A 123 -5.32 21.24 7.98
N LYS A 124 -4.61 21.45 9.10
CA LYS A 124 -4.26 22.78 9.60
C LYS A 124 -3.38 23.56 8.61
N GLU A 125 -2.38 22.94 8.02
CA GLU A 125 -1.53 23.64 7.03
C GLU A 125 -2.33 24.02 5.78
N LEU A 126 -3.20 23.13 5.30
CA LEU A 126 -4.04 23.41 4.14
C LEU A 126 -5.09 24.49 4.42
N SER A 127 -5.62 24.58 5.65
CA SER A 127 -6.62 25.59 6.02
C SER A 127 -6.04 27.00 6.17
N LEU A 128 -4.72 27.12 6.37
CA LEU A 128 -4.02 28.41 6.48
C LEU A 128 -3.72 29.04 5.10
N GLN A 129 -4.05 28.38 4.01
CA GLN A 129 -3.83 28.91 2.67
C GLN A 129 -4.89 29.98 2.37
N SER A 130 -4.45 31.24 2.20
CA SER A 130 -5.32 32.34 1.78
C SER A 130 -5.85 32.12 0.35
N GLU A 131 -6.88 32.87 -0.06
CA GLU A 131 -7.43 32.79 -1.43
C GLU A 131 -6.35 33.01 -2.50
N ASP A 132 -5.39 33.92 -2.25
CA ASP A 132 -4.23 34.15 -3.13
C ASP A 132 -3.31 32.91 -3.28
N LYS A 133 -3.40 31.96 -2.34
CA LYS A 133 -2.64 30.71 -2.30
C LYS A 133 -3.52 29.48 -2.60
N ALA A 134 -4.73 29.66 -3.11
CA ALA A 134 -5.67 28.56 -3.36
C ALA A 134 -5.11 27.44 -4.28
N ASN A 135 -4.11 27.78 -5.09
CA ASN A 135 -3.44 26.83 -5.99
C ASN A 135 -2.15 26.21 -5.41
N HIS A 136 -1.76 26.56 -4.19
CA HIS A 136 -0.60 25.95 -3.53
C HIS A 136 -0.87 24.47 -3.22
N TRP A 137 0.18 23.66 -3.32
CA TRP A 137 0.24 22.32 -2.76
C TRP A 137 0.51 22.41 -1.26
N LEU A 138 0.88 21.29 -0.60
CA LEU A 138 0.93 21.24 0.86
C LEU A 138 1.84 22.33 1.45
N CYS A 139 3.02 22.55 0.87
CA CYS A 139 4.02 23.46 1.43
C CYS A 139 4.25 24.73 0.61
N CYS A 140 3.94 24.73 -0.69
CA CYS A 140 4.22 25.84 -1.62
C CYS A 140 3.46 25.65 -2.94
N GLU A 141 3.62 26.59 -3.88
CA GLU A 141 3.06 26.52 -5.24
C GLU A 141 3.51 25.29 -6.05
N ARG A 142 4.63 24.66 -5.70
CA ARG A 142 5.18 23.48 -6.38
C ARG A 142 4.80 22.18 -5.70
N PHE A 143 4.59 21.15 -6.51
CA PHE A 143 4.37 19.78 -6.02
C PHE A 143 5.72 19.19 -5.60
N THR A 144 5.87 18.88 -4.31
CA THR A 144 7.13 18.51 -3.68
C THR A 144 7.15 17.04 -3.25
N VAL A 145 8.26 16.60 -2.67
CA VAL A 145 8.37 15.26 -2.06
C VAL A 145 7.37 15.06 -0.92
N ALA A 146 7.00 16.11 -0.18
CA ALA A 146 5.97 16.00 0.86
C ALA A 146 4.61 15.64 0.25
N ASP A 147 4.27 16.23 -0.89
CA ASP A 147 3.03 15.96 -1.61
C ASP A 147 3.00 14.54 -2.18
N VAL A 148 4.14 14.05 -2.68
CA VAL A 148 4.29 12.64 -3.12
C VAL A 148 4.03 11.69 -1.94
N SER A 149 4.70 11.89 -0.81
CA SER A 149 4.54 11.04 0.38
C SER A 149 3.11 11.06 0.93
N LEU A 150 2.50 12.26 1.02
CA LEU A 150 1.10 12.41 1.43
C LEU A 150 0.16 11.69 0.44
N THR A 151 0.39 11.82 -0.86
CA THR A 151 -0.41 11.15 -1.90
C THR A 151 -0.41 9.63 -1.71
N ILE A 152 0.76 9.04 -1.46
CA ILE A 152 0.90 7.59 -1.24
C ILE A 152 0.14 7.16 0.02
N LEU A 153 0.25 7.94 1.11
CA LEU A 153 -0.48 7.67 2.34
C LEU A 153 -1.99 7.73 2.12
N LEU A 154 -2.50 8.80 1.50
CA LEU A 154 -3.94 9.00 1.28
C LEU A 154 -4.54 7.95 0.33
N ASP A 155 -3.83 7.59 -0.76
CA ASP A 155 -4.28 6.52 -1.65
C ASP A 155 -4.34 5.17 -0.94
N ARG A 156 -3.33 4.84 -0.13
CA ARG A 156 -3.34 3.63 0.71
C ARG A 156 -4.55 3.62 1.66
N LEU A 157 -4.74 4.69 2.44
CA LEU A 157 -5.86 4.81 3.38
C LEU A 157 -7.22 4.70 2.67
N ALA A 158 -7.37 5.36 1.52
CA ALA A 158 -8.60 5.30 0.73
C ALA A 158 -8.88 3.88 0.20
N ARG A 159 -7.86 3.16 -0.29
CA ARG A 159 -8.03 1.77 -0.78
C ARG A 159 -8.30 0.78 0.34
N LEU A 160 -7.70 0.99 1.51
CA LEU A 160 -7.99 0.19 2.69
C LEU A 160 -9.40 0.42 3.24
N GLY A 161 -10.12 1.46 2.77
CA GLY A 161 -11.46 1.81 3.24
C GLY A 161 -11.46 2.65 4.51
N LEU A 162 -10.36 3.33 4.81
CA LEU A 162 -10.20 4.22 5.98
C LEU A 162 -10.55 5.68 5.68
N ALA A 163 -10.94 6.01 4.44
CA ALA A 163 -11.27 7.38 4.05
C ALA A 163 -12.36 7.99 4.95
N THR A 164 -13.46 7.26 5.19
CA THR A 164 -14.54 7.76 6.04
C THR A 164 -14.08 7.95 7.48
N TYR A 165 -13.19 7.09 7.97
CA TYR A 165 -12.68 7.18 9.33
C TYR A 165 -11.93 8.52 9.54
N PHE A 166 -11.02 8.86 8.64
CA PHE A 166 -10.13 10.02 8.79
C PHE A 166 -10.72 11.34 8.26
N TRP A 167 -11.33 11.33 7.08
CA TRP A 167 -11.82 12.55 6.42
C TRP A 167 -13.24 12.41 5.84
N GLY A 168 -14.00 11.41 6.31
CA GLY A 168 -15.44 11.34 6.08
C GLY A 168 -16.21 12.34 6.93
N ALA A 169 -17.50 12.52 6.61
CA ALA A 169 -18.41 13.43 7.33
C ALA A 169 -17.81 14.84 7.58
N ASP A 170 -17.02 15.31 6.62
CA ASP A 170 -16.36 16.62 6.62
C ASP A 170 -15.49 16.90 7.86
N LYS A 171 -14.89 15.87 8.46
CA LYS A 171 -13.88 16.01 9.53
C LYS A 171 -12.63 16.79 9.12
N LYS A 172 -12.22 16.62 7.85
CA LYS A 172 -10.99 17.19 7.27
C LYS A 172 -11.26 17.65 5.82
N PRO A 173 -12.08 18.70 5.61
CA PRO A 173 -12.51 19.13 4.29
C PRO A 173 -11.36 19.58 3.39
N TYR A 174 -10.33 20.25 3.92
CA TYR A 174 -9.21 20.74 3.11
C TYR A 174 -8.35 19.58 2.60
N LEU A 175 -8.09 18.58 3.44
CA LEU A 175 -7.42 17.32 3.08
C LEU A 175 -8.21 16.57 2.00
N LYS A 176 -9.53 16.46 2.15
CA LYS A 176 -10.41 15.81 1.18
C LYS A 176 -10.35 16.50 -0.18
N GLN A 177 -10.40 17.83 -0.22
CA GLN A 177 -10.26 18.62 -1.45
C GLN A 177 -8.86 18.49 -2.06
N TYR A 178 -7.82 18.59 -1.23
CA TYR A 178 -6.43 18.38 -1.65
C TYR A 178 -6.25 17.00 -2.31
N TYR A 179 -6.77 15.94 -1.67
CA TYR A 179 -6.65 14.59 -2.20
C TYR A 179 -7.37 14.43 -3.54
N HIS A 180 -8.57 15.01 -3.67
CA HIS A 180 -9.29 15.04 -4.95
C HIS A 180 -8.44 15.73 -6.04
N ARG A 181 -7.83 16.89 -5.74
CA ARG A 181 -6.95 17.60 -6.67
C ARG A 181 -5.72 16.76 -7.07
N VAL A 182 -5.13 16.03 -6.14
CA VAL A 182 -4.02 15.09 -6.42
C VAL A 182 -4.43 14.01 -7.42
N GLN A 183 -5.63 13.43 -7.27
CA GLN A 183 -6.14 12.37 -8.15
C GLN A 183 -6.32 12.83 -9.60
N LEU A 184 -6.50 14.13 -9.82
CA LEU A 184 -6.64 14.73 -11.15
C LEU A 184 -5.30 14.86 -11.90
N ARG A 185 -4.16 14.75 -11.21
CA ARG A 185 -2.82 14.87 -11.83
C ARG A 185 -2.54 13.71 -12.78
N ASP A 186 -1.89 13.99 -13.90
CA ASP A 186 -1.51 12.96 -14.88
C ASP A 186 -0.52 11.95 -14.30
N SER A 187 0.41 12.39 -13.46
CA SER A 187 1.35 11.51 -12.76
C SER A 187 0.62 10.50 -11.88
N TYR A 188 -0.46 10.92 -11.21
CA TYR A 188 -1.29 10.03 -10.40
C TYR A 188 -2.00 9.00 -11.29
N LYS A 189 -2.70 9.46 -12.34
CA LYS A 189 -3.44 8.59 -13.27
C LYS A 189 -2.56 7.54 -13.95
N LYS A 190 -1.30 7.90 -14.27
CA LYS A 190 -0.32 7.00 -14.90
C LYS A 190 0.31 6.00 -13.94
N THR A 191 0.47 6.37 -12.66
CA THR A 191 1.17 5.54 -11.67
C THR A 191 0.22 4.59 -10.95
N VAL A 192 -0.97 5.06 -10.63
CA VAL A 192 -1.93 4.32 -9.83
C VAL A 192 -2.60 3.26 -10.70
N PRO A 193 -2.47 1.96 -10.37
CA PRO A 193 -3.03 0.88 -11.17
C PRO A 193 -4.53 1.08 -11.41
N SER A 194 -4.91 1.03 -12.69
CA SER A 194 -6.32 1.03 -13.06
C SER A 194 -7.02 -0.21 -12.48
N THR A 195 -8.34 -0.13 -12.32
CA THR A 195 -9.18 -1.25 -11.91
C THR A 195 -8.91 -2.50 -12.76
N LEU A 196 -8.65 -2.32 -14.06
CA LEU A 196 -8.34 -3.41 -14.99
C LEU A 196 -7.01 -4.11 -14.67
N LEU A 197 -5.95 -3.36 -14.38
CA LEU A 197 -4.65 -3.94 -14.01
C LEU A 197 -4.76 -4.71 -12.70
N ASN A 198 -5.46 -4.17 -11.71
CA ASN A 198 -5.72 -4.87 -10.46
C ASN A 198 -6.51 -6.16 -10.69
N LEU A 199 -7.53 -6.13 -11.54
CA LEU A 199 -8.31 -7.31 -11.88
C LEU A 199 -7.46 -8.38 -12.60
N LYS A 200 -6.60 -7.98 -13.55
CA LYS A 200 -5.64 -8.88 -14.20
C LYS A 200 -4.71 -9.54 -13.18
N MET A 201 -4.20 -8.78 -12.20
CA MET A 201 -3.40 -9.34 -11.11
C MET A 201 -4.20 -10.33 -10.26
N LEU A 202 -5.45 -10.04 -9.92
CA LEU A 202 -6.32 -10.99 -9.19
C LEU A 202 -6.54 -12.28 -9.96
N PHE A 203 -6.78 -12.20 -11.27
CA PHE A 203 -6.89 -13.38 -12.12
C PHE A 203 -5.58 -14.17 -12.12
N MET A 204 -4.45 -13.52 -12.35
CA MET A 204 -3.13 -14.16 -12.31
C MET A 204 -2.83 -14.82 -10.96
N MET A 205 -3.19 -14.18 -9.85
CA MET A 205 -3.04 -14.72 -8.48
C MET A 205 -3.93 -15.94 -8.20
N LYS A 206 -5.07 -16.07 -8.88
CA LYS A 206 -5.88 -17.31 -8.84
C LYS A 206 -5.30 -18.43 -9.72
N THR A 207 -4.31 -18.13 -10.57
CA THR A 207 -3.81 -19.04 -11.60
C THR A 207 -2.66 -19.99 -11.16
N PRO A 208 -1.93 -19.84 -10.03
CA PRO A 208 -0.90 -20.82 -9.67
C PRO A 208 -1.46 -21.96 -8.79
N LEU A 209 -2.71 -22.37 -8.98
CA LEU A 209 -3.24 -23.62 -8.39
C LEU A 209 -3.45 -24.75 -9.42
N TYR A 210 -3.47 -24.44 -10.72
CA TYR A 210 -3.73 -25.44 -11.77
C TYR A 210 -2.52 -25.84 -12.63
N ILE A 211 -1.36 -25.20 -12.49
CA ILE A 211 -0.17 -25.56 -13.27
C ILE A 211 0.63 -26.71 -12.60
N GLY A 212 0.34 -27.05 -11.34
CA GLY A 212 0.98 -28.17 -10.63
C GLY A 212 0.31 -29.54 -10.77
N ILE A 213 -0.93 -29.64 -11.31
CA ILE A 213 -1.67 -30.91 -11.41
C ILE A 213 -2.25 -31.17 -12.81
N GLY A 214 -2.21 -30.20 -13.74
CA GLY A 214 -3.04 -30.25 -14.96
C GLY A 214 -2.33 -30.28 -16.33
N VAL A 215 -1.02 -30.55 -16.43
CA VAL A 215 -0.33 -30.59 -17.75
C VAL A 215 0.05 -32.02 -18.20
N VAL A 216 -0.05 -33.03 -17.34
CA VAL A 216 0.32 -34.41 -17.73
C VAL A 216 -0.82 -35.17 -18.43
N THR A 217 -2.09 -34.78 -18.29
CA THR A 217 -3.22 -35.61 -18.78
C THR A 217 -3.66 -35.36 -20.22
N ILE A 218 -3.33 -34.23 -20.86
CA ILE A 218 -3.77 -33.98 -22.25
C ILE A 218 -2.80 -34.58 -23.29
N ALA A 219 -1.51 -34.71 -22.96
CA ALA A 219 -0.53 -35.29 -23.89
C ALA A 219 -0.70 -36.81 -24.09
N PHE A 220 -1.15 -37.55 -23.06
CA PHE A 220 -1.33 -39.01 -23.17
C PHE A 220 -2.57 -39.43 -23.97
N VAL A 221 -3.65 -38.63 -23.98
CA VAL A 221 -4.86 -38.97 -24.75
C VAL A 221 -4.66 -38.74 -26.25
N VAL A 222 -3.92 -37.68 -26.63
CA VAL A 222 -3.66 -37.41 -28.06
C VAL A 222 -2.61 -38.37 -28.63
N VAL A 223 -1.54 -38.68 -27.89
CA VAL A 223 -0.52 -39.63 -28.36
C VAL A 223 -1.04 -41.07 -28.36
N GLY A 224 -1.80 -41.48 -27.33
CA GLY A 224 -2.40 -42.82 -27.27
C GLY A 224 -3.47 -43.06 -28.34
N GLY A 225 -4.32 -42.07 -28.62
CA GLY A 225 -5.35 -42.15 -29.65
C GLY A 225 -4.77 -42.24 -31.07
N VAL A 226 -3.69 -41.50 -31.37
CA VAL A 226 -3.02 -41.56 -32.68
C VAL A 226 -2.26 -42.88 -32.86
N PHE A 227 -1.66 -43.44 -31.80
CA PHE A 227 -0.91 -44.69 -31.91
C PHE A 227 -1.82 -45.92 -32.07
N LEU A 228 -2.98 -45.93 -31.41
CA LEU A 228 -3.98 -47.00 -31.57
C LEU A 228 -4.67 -46.95 -32.93
N PHE A 229 -4.95 -45.76 -33.47
CA PHE A 229 -5.56 -45.62 -34.79
C PHE A 229 -4.63 -46.05 -35.94
N LYS A 230 -3.31 -45.87 -35.76
CA LYS A 230 -2.31 -46.24 -36.78
C LYS A 230 -1.96 -47.73 -36.80
N LYS A 231 -2.34 -48.50 -35.76
CA LYS A 231 -2.15 -49.96 -35.71
C LYS A 231 -3.37 -50.75 -36.21
N SER A 232 -4.51 -50.08 -36.39
CA SER A 232 -5.78 -50.67 -36.85
C SER A 232 -6.06 -50.42 -38.35
N LYS A 233 -5.05 -50.05 -39.14
CA LYS A 233 -5.13 -49.87 -40.58
C LYS A 233 -4.05 -50.66 -41.29
#